data_AF-A0A0G0LAE7-F1
#
_entry.id   AF-A0A0G0LAE7-F1
#
_cell.length_a   1.000
_cell.length_b   1.000
_cell.length_c   1.000
_cell.angle_alpha   90.00
_cell.angle_beta   90.00
_cell.angle_gamma   90.00
#
_symmetry.space_group_name_H-M   'P 1'
#
loop_
_entity.id
_entity.type
_entity.pdbx_description
1 polymer ?
#
loop_
_entity_poly.entity_id
_entity_poly.type
_entity_poly.pdbx_seq_one_letter_code
_entity_poly.pdbx_strand_id
1 'polypeptide(L)'
;MDTNFQKIKELIQESTLLPTEREDLLLLFTKANDQDLEPTLKLFIEDSSWIRKINENYKAKRAALATGNQALWQKIIQEEEAQLKELEH
;
A
#
# COMPACT_ATOMS: atom_id res chain seq x y z
N MET A 1 -3.18 -13.08 20.89
CA MET A 1 -3.30 -11.72 20.32
C MET A 1 -3.03 -11.86 18.84
N ASP A 2 -3.90 -11.33 17.98
CA ASP A 2 -3.66 -11.32 16.55
C ASP A 2 -2.55 -10.32 16.22
N THR A 3 -1.65 -10.73 15.32
CA THR A 3 -0.57 -9.89 14.82
C THR A 3 -1.12 -8.76 13.96
N ASN A 4 -0.39 -7.66 13.84
CA ASN A 4 -0.74 -6.57 12.93
C ASN A 4 -0.84 -7.06 11.48
N PHE A 5 -0.01 -8.02 11.07
CA PHE A 5 -0.15 -8.68 9.77
C PHE A 5 -1.50 -9.38 9.61
N GLN A 6 -1.98 -10.11 10.62
CA GLN A 6 -3.26 -10.81 10.56
C GLN A 6 -4.44 -9.81 10.44
N LYS A 7 -4.39 -8.71 11.18
CA LYS A 7 -5.41 -7.64 11.09
C LYS A 7 -5.39 -6.93 9.74
N ILE A 8 -4.19 -6.62 9.21
CA ILE A 8 -4.04 -6.05 7.86
C ILE A 8 -4.62 -7.02 6.81
N LYS A 9 -4.38 -8.31 6.98
CA LYS A 9 -4.92 -9.35 6.09
C LYS A 9 -6.45 -9.33 6.07
N GLU A 10 -7.08 -9.25 7.24
CA GLU A 10 -8.54 -9.17 7.36
C GLU A 10 -9.08 -7.91 6.65
N LEU A 11 -8.49 -6.75 6.90
CA LEU A 11 -8.89 -5.48 6.26
C LEU A 11 -8.76 -5.54 4.73
N ILE A 12 -7.68 -6.14 4.20
CA ILE A 12 -7.49 -6.31 2.76
C ILE A 12 -8.51 -7.31 2.18
N GLN A 13 -8.82 -8.38 2.91
CA GLN A 13 -9.80 -9.40 2.48
C GLN A 13 -11.22 -8.84 2.41
N GLU A 14 -11.57 -7.90 3.28
CA GLU A 14 -12.86 -7.20 3.31
C GLU A 14 -12.95 -6.05 2.29
N SER A 15 -11.83 -5.63 1.70
CA SER A 15 -11.79 -4.52 0.76
C SER A 15 -12.48 -4.83 -0.58
N THR A 16 -12.76 -3.77 -1.36
CA THR A 16 -13.35 -3.88 -2.71
C THR A 16 -12.34 -4.27 -3.80
N LEU A 17 -11.10 -4.58 -3.44
CA LEU A 17 -10.08 -5.05 -4.38
C LEU A 17 -10.45 -6.43 -4.95
N LEU A 18 -9.98 -6.72 -6.16
CA LEU A 18 -10.11 -8.05 -6.76
C LEU A 18 -9.25 -9.07 -5.99
N PRO A 19 -9.61 -10.37 -6.01
CA PRO A 19 -8.85 -11.40 -5.29
C PRO A 19 -7.34 -11.39 -5.57
N THR A 20 -6.94 -11.25 -6.84
CA THR A 20 -5.53 -11.18 -7.23
C THR A 20 -4.82 -9.93 -6.71
N GLU A 21 -5.52 -8.80 -6.62
CA GLU A 21 -4.97 -7.56 -6.08
C GLU A 21 -4.76 -7.66 -4.57
N ARG A 22 -5.67 -8.35 -3.86
CA ARG A 22 -5.53 -8.61 -2.43
C ARG A 22 -4.29 -9.46 -2.15
N GLU A 23 -4.08 -10.52 -2.92
CA GLU A 23 -2.91 -11.40 -2.81
C GLU A 23 -1.61 -10.64 -3.09
N ASP A 24 -1.57 -9.87 -4.19
CA ASP A 24 -0.41 -9.05 -4.56
C ASP A 24 -0.09 -8.00 -3.50
N LEU A 25 -1.11 -7.32 -2.96
CA LEU A 25 -0.93 -6.32 -1.91
C LEU A 25 -0.46 -6.97 -0.60
N LEU A 26 -0.98 -8.15 -0.23
CA LEU A 26 -0.54 -8.84 0.97
C LEU A 26 0.95 -9.20 0.91
N LEU A 27 1.45 -9.55 -0.28
CA LEU A 27 2.85 -9.87 -0.49
C LEU A 27 3.79 -8.72 -0.06
N LEU A 28 3.36 -7.46 -0.23
CA LEU A 28 4.10 -6.26 0.18
C LEU A 28 4.44 -6.28 1.67
N PHE A 29 3.53 -6.79 2.51
CA PHE A 29 3.65 -6.75 3.97
C PHE A 29 4.32 -7.99 4.57
N THR A 30 4.52 -9.07 3.80
CA THR A 30 5.01 -10.36 4.30
C THR A 30 6.38 -10.34 4.96
N LYS A 31 7.22 -9.35 4.63
CA LYS A 31 8.60 -9.23 5.15
C LYS A 31 8.75 -8.20 6.27
N ALA A 32 7.71 -7.42 6.54
CA ALA A 32 7.73 -6.44 7.61
C ALA A 32 7.54 -7.13 8.97
N ASN A 33 8.22 -6.64 10.00
CA ASN A 33 7.94 -7.10 11.36
C ASN A 33 6.65 -6.45 11.89
N ASP A 34 6.14 -6.96 13.02
CA ASP A 34 4.85 -6.51 13.54
C ASP A 34 4.83 -5.03 13.96
N GLN A 35 5.95 -4.50 14.44
CA GLN A 35 6.07 -3.09 14.84
C GLN A 35 6.03 -2.16 13.63
N ASP A 36 6.72 -2.52 12.55
CA ASP A 36 6.72 -1.76 11.29
C ASP A 36 5.35 -1.72 10.62
N LEU A 37 4.47 -2.69 10.92
CA LEU A 37 3.11 -2.77 10.40
C LEU A 37 2.09 -1.93 11.18
N GLU A 38 2.41 -1.51 12.41
CA GLU A 38 1.48 -0.75 13.25
C GLU A 38 0.97 0.55 12.59
N PRO A 39 1.83 1.39 11.96
CA PRO A 39 1.38 2.61 11.30
C PRO A 39 0.43 2.34 10.11
N THR A 40 0.73 1.31 9.32
CA THR A 40 -0.12 0.91 8.19
C THR A 40 -1.47 0.40 8.68
N LEU A 41 -1.49 -0.39 9.75
CA LEU A 41 -2.73 -0.87 10.34
C LEU A 41 -3.60 0.31 10.82
N LYS A 42 -3.02 1.29 11.52
CA LYS A 42 -3.74 2.50 11.95
C LYS A 42 -4.33 3.24 10.76
N LEU A 43 -3.54 3.44 9.71
CA LEU A 43 -3.98 4.12 8.49
C LEU A 43 -5.18 3.43 7.83
N PHE A 44 -5.17 2.09 7.76
CA PHE A 44 -6.29 1.33 7.18
C PHE A 44 -7.55 1.34 8.04
N ILE A 45 -7.40 1.38 9.37
CA ILE A 45 -8.52 1.50 10.31
C ILE A 45 -9.14 2.90 10.22
N GLU A 46 -8.32 3.94 10.14
CA GLU A 46 -8.77 5.33 10.06
C GLU A 46 -9.48 5.64 8.74
N ASP A 47 -8.92 5.18 7.61
CA ASP A 47 -9.53 5.32 6.30
C ASP A 47 -9.17 4.15 5.37
N SER A 48 -10.17 3.27 5.15
CA SER A 48 -10.04 2.12 4.25
C SER A 48 -9.73 2.48 2.79
N SER A 49 -9.91 3.74 2.37
CA SER A 49 -9.52 4.21 1.03
C SER A 49 -8.01 4.06 0.79
N TRP A 50 -7.21 4.09 1.85
CA TRP A 50 -5.77 3.87 1.79
C TRP A 50 -5.39 2.49 1.27
N ILE A 51 -6.21 1.45 1.49
CA ILE A 51 -5.96 0.11 0.95
C ILE A 51 -5.88 0.16 -0.59
N ARG A 52 -6.81 0.90 -1.21
CA ARG A 52 -6.84 1.09 -2.67
C ARG A 52 -5.67 1.95 -3.14
N LYS A 53 -5.41 3.09 -2.48
CA LYS A 53 -4.31 4.00 -2.83
C LYS A 53 -2.95 3.29 -2.80
N ILE A 54 -2.68 2.51 -1.75
CA ILE A 54 -1.43 1.75 -1.62
C ILE A 54 -1.34 0.66 -2.70
N ASN A 55 -2.43 -0.07 -2.99
CA ASN A 55 -2.44 -1.06 -4.06
C ASN A 55 -2.11 -0.44 -5.44
N GLU A 56 -2.74 0.69 -5.77
CA GLU A 56 -2.51 1.39 -7.04
C GLU A 56 -1.06 1.88 -7.15
N ASN A 57 -0.53 2.47 -6.08
CA ASN A 57 0.86 2.89 -6.02
C ASN A 57 1.84 1.71 -6.18
N TYR A 58 1.59 0.61 -5.45
CA TYR A 58 2.42 -0.60 -5.52
C TYR A 58 2.45 -1.17 -6.94
N LYS A 59 1.30 -1.22 -7.62
CA LYS A 59 1.20 -1.66 -9.02
C LYS A 59 1.99 -0.76 -9.96
N ALA A 60 1.87 0.56 -9.82
CA ALA A 60 2.60 1.51 -10.64
C ALA A 60 4.11 1.36 -10.47
N LYS A 61 4.59 1.24 -9.22
CA LYS A 61 6.01 1.00 -8.89
C LYS A 61 6.52 -0.33 -9.45
N ARG A 62 5.75 -1.41 -9.32
CA ARG A 62 6.06 -2.71 -9.92
C ARG A 62 6.20 -2.63 -11.44
N ALA A 63 5.28 -1.93 -12.12
CA ALA A 63 5.32 -1.77 -13.57
C ALA A 63 6.52 -0.94 -14.03
N ALA A 64 6.85 0.14 -13.31
CA ALA A 64 8.04 0.96 -13.58
C ALA A 64 9.34 0.16 -13.38
N LEU A 65 9.42 -0.65 -12.33
CA LEU A 65 10.58 -1.54 -12.08
C LEU A 65 10.72 -2.61 -13.16
N ALA A 66 9.63 -3.28 -13.51
CA ALA A 66 9.64 -4.36 -14.51
C ALA A 66 10.06 -3.87 -15.90
N THR A 67 9.76 -2.61 -16.23
CA THR A 67 10.10 -1.99 -17.52
C THR A 67 11.44 -1.25 -17.51
N GLY A 68 12.10 -1.12 -16.35
CA GLY A 68 13.31 -0.31 -16.19
C GLY A 68 13.07 1.19 -16.44
N ASN A 69 11.81 1.64 -16.41
CA ASN A 69 11.44 3.00 -16.78
C ASN A 69 11.66 3.96 -15.60
N GLN A 70 12.90 4.45 -15.49
CA GLN A 70 13.30 5.39 -14.44
C GLN A 70 12.50 6.70 -14.46
N ALA A 71 12.09 7.18 -15.64
CA ALA A 71 11.28 8.40 -15.74
C ALA A 71 9.89 8.21 -15.14
N LEU A 72 9.25 7.07 -15.40
CA LEU A 72 7.98 6.70 -14.78
C LEU A 72 8.12 6.55 -13.27
N TRP A 73 9.21 5.92 -12.80
CA TRP A 73 9.49 5.81 -11.37
C TRP A 73 9.56 7.19 -10.70
N GLN A 74 10.36 8.11 -11.27
CA GLN A 74 10.49 9.47 -10.73
C GLN A 74 9.16 10.23 -10.71
N LYS A 75 8.34 10.06 -11.75
CA LYS A 75 7.00 10.65 -11.80
C LYS A 75 6.11 10.15 -10.66
N ILE A 76 6.11 8.84 -10.40
CA ILE A 76 5.33 8.25 -9.30
C ILE A 76 5.76 8.85 -7.95
N ILE A 77 7.07 8.97 -7.70
CA ILE A 77 7.57 9.58 -6.45
C ILE A 77 7.12 11.04 -6.32
N GLN A 78 7.17 11.82 -7.40
CA GLN A 78 6.73 13.22 -7.37
C GLN A 78 5.22 13.36 -7.08
N GLU A 79 4.40 12.45 -7.60
CA GLU A 79 2.96 12.41 -7.33
C GLU A 79 2.69 12.07 -5.84
N GLU A 80 3.46 11.16 -5.25
CA GLU A 80 3.38 10.85 -3.81
C GLU A 80 3.76 12.05 -2.94
N GLU A 81 4.87 12.72 -3.27
CA GLU A 81 5.31 13.92 -2.54
C GLU A 81 4.27 15.04 -2.61
N ALA A 82 3.58 15.20 -3.75
CA ALA A 82 2.53 16.19 -3.89
C ALA A 82 1.31 15.85 -3.02
N GLN A 83 0.86 14.59 -3.02
CA GLN A 83 -0.26 14.12 -2.19
C GLN A 83 0.03 14.28 -0.69
N LEU A 84 1.27 14.00 -0.26
CA LEU A 84 1.68 14.19 1.14
C LEU A 84 1.62 15.65 1.56
N LYS A 85 2.06 16.58 0.71
CA LYS A 85 1.97 18.03 0.98
C LYS A 85 0.53 18.52 1.09
N GLU A 86 -0.40 17.95 0.34
CA GLU A 86 -1.82 18.27 0.45
C GLU A 86 -2.44 17.78 1.78
N LEU A 87 -1.90 16.71 2.37
CA LEU A 87 -2.37 16.18 3.65
C LEU A 87 -1.80 16.92 4.87
N GLU A 88 -0.71 17.68 4.69
CA GLU A 88 -0.09 18.51 5.74
C GLU A 88 -0.72 19.90 5.89
N HIS A 89 -1.69 20.26 5.03
CA HIS A 89 -2.38 21.56 4.98
C HIS A 89 -3.83 21.49 5.47
#